data_AF-A0A0B2VV59-F1
#
_entry.id   AF-A0A0B2VV59-F1
#
_cell.length_a   1.000
_cell.length_b   1.000
_cell.length_c   1.000
_cell.angle_alpha   90.00
_cell.angle_beta   90.00
_cell.angle_gamma   90.00
#
_symmetry.space_group_name_H-M   'P 1'
#
loop_
_entity.id
_entity.type
_entity.pdbx_description
1 polymer ?
#
loop_
_entity_poly.entity_id
_entity_poly.type
_entity_poly.pdbx_seq_one_letter_code
_entity_poly.pdbx_strand_id
1 'polypeptide(L)'
;MHICAQHSKKHLVDTRYYKSARNAPQVDYMAYMDEVANLVGCKPQIWKYLLSDPRFALRLFVGANAPYAYRLQGEGSWPGAKEALNSLPERVKKPLKNRACRMRRYKRRGNIDHICWYLSLKGVAISTVILVFVTTGALFSAPGGMFIAYSIYMFVFLAFLATLLLWYDKQYNFVTLF
;
A
#
# COMPACT_ATOMS: atom_id res chain seq x y z
N MET A 1 -14.57 -27.77 11.08
CA MET A 1 -13.29 -27.08 10.77
C MET A 1 -12.72 -26.27 11.94
N HIS A 2 -13.53 -25.55 12.75
CA HIS A 2 -13.02 -24.70 13.85
C HIS A 2 -12.16 -25.42 14.91
N ILE A 3 -12.52 -26.65 15.30
CA ILE A 3 -11.80 -27.41 16.34
C ILE A 3 -10.38 -27.78 15.86
N CYS A 4 -10.23 -28.18 14.59
CA CYS A 4 -8.93 -28.52 14.00
C CYS A 4 -8.01 -27.30 13.90
N ALA A 5 -8.58 -26.13 13.56
CA ALA A 5 -7.84 -24.86 13.52
C ALA A 5 -7.35 -24.42 14.91
N GLN A 6 -8.17 -24.62 15.97
CA GLN A 6 -7.76 -24.33 17.34
C GLN A 6 -6.64 -25.27 17.83
N HIS A 7 -6.70 -26.55 17.47
CA HIS A 7 -5.66 -27.53 17.82
C HIS A 7 -4.32 -27.19 17.15
N SER A 8 -4.34 -26.80 15.87
CA SER A 8 -3.15 -26.33 15.15
C SER A 8 -2.55 -25.07 15.78
N LYS A 9 -3.38 -24.08 16.16
CA LYS A 9 -2.89 -22.86 16.83
C LYS A 9 -2.21 -23.14 18.15
N LYS A 10 -2.79 -24.00 18.99
CA LYS A 10 -2.18 -24.41 20.26
C LYS A 10 -0.80 -25.03 20.05
N HIS A 11 -0.67 -25.91 19.05
CA HIS A 11 0.62 -26.52 18.70
C HIS A 11 1.66 -25.49 18.24
N LEU A 12 1.26 -24.49 17.44
CA LEU A 12 2.16 -23.42 16.98
C LEU A 12 2.66 -22.54 18.13
N VAL A 13 1.78 -22.20 19.08
CA VAL A 13 2.13 -21.43 20.29
C VAL A 13 3.10 -22.22 21.17
N ASP A 14 2.81 -23.50 21.40
CA ASP A 14 3.66 -24.41 22.18
C ASP A 14 5.07 -24.61 21.59
N THR A 15 5.19 -24.52 20.26
CA THR A 15 6.49 -24.64 19.57
C THR A 15 7.28 -23.33 19.62
N ARG A 16 6.58 -22.17 19.60
CA ARG A 16 7.22 -20.85 19.53
C ARG A 16 7.64 -20.32 20.91
N TYR A 17 6.94 -20.70 21.98
CA TYR A 17 7.17 -20.15 23.32
C TYR A 17 7.66 -21.20 24.32
N TYR A 18 8.59 -20.79 25.19
CA TYR A 18 9.04 -21.64 26.29
C TYR A 18 7.92 -21.84 27.31
N LYS A 19 7.70 -23.10 27.69
CA LYS A 19 6.68 -23.53 28.66
C LYS A 19 7.05 -23.07 30.06
N SER A 20 6.65 -21.85 30.42
CA SER A 20 6.66 -21.34 31.79
C SER A 20 5.26 -20.88 32.20
N ALA A 21 4.94 -20.96 33.49
CA ALA A 21 3.66 -20.50 34.02
C ALA A 21 3.37 -19.01 33.73
N ARG A 22 4.40 -18.21 33.44
CA ARG A 22 4.30 -16.77 33.15
C ARG A 22 4.01 -16.45 31.67
N ASN A 23 4.28 -17.39 30.76
CA ASN A 23 4.13 -17.21 29.31
C ASN A 23 2.84 -17.85 28.75
N ALA A 24 1.97 -18.38 29.60
CA ALA A 24 0.81 -19.18 29.19
C ALA A 24 -0.18 -18.45 28.23
N PRO A 25 -0.40 -17.11 28.29
CA PRO A 25 -1.26 -16.41 27.34
C PRO A 25 -0.48 -15.62 26.26
N GLN A 26 0.78 -15.98 25.96
CA GLN A 26 1.57 -15.23 24.99
C GLN A 26 1.08 -15.47 23.56
N VAL A 27 0.58 -14.41 22.91
CA VAL A 27 0.07 -14.44 21.53
C VAL A 27 0.62 -13.26 20.75
N ASP A 28 0.86 -13.46 19.46
CA ASP A 28 1.27 -12.40 18.56
C ASP A 28 0.14 -11.37 18.41
N TYR A 29 0.40 -10.14 18.87
CA TYR A 29 -0.58 -9.05 18.86
C TYR A 29 -1.25 -8.85 17.51
N MET A 30 -0.49 -8.84 16.40
CA MET A 30 -1.04 -8.57 15.07
C MET A 30 -1.96 -9.69 14.60
N ALA A 31 -1.59 -10.95 14.80
CA ALA A 31 -2.40 -12.10 14.41
C ALA A 31 -3.69 -12.16 15.24
N TYR A 32 -3.58 -11.93 16.56
CA TYR A 32 -4.73 -11.90 17.45
C TYR A 32 -5.73 -10.78 17.08
N MET A 33 -5.22 -9.56 16.86
CA MET A 33 -6.08 -8.43 16.50
C MET A 33 -6.77 -8.65 15.16
N ASP A 34 -6.09 -9.25 14.18
CA ASP A 34 -6.69 -9.61 12.89
C ASP A 34 -7.79 -10.68 13.02
N GLU A 35 -7.60 -11.68 13.89
CA GLU A 35 -8.61 -12.69 14.17
C GLU A 35 -9.86 -12.08 14.79
N VAL A 36 -9.69 -11.23 15.80
CA VAL A 36 -10.80 -10.49 16.43
C VAL A 36 -11.47 -9.58 15.40
N ALA A 37 -10.70 -8.87 14.59
CA ALA A 37 -11.24 -7.99 13.56
C ALA A 37 -12.00 -8.75 12.46
N ASN A 38 -11.61 -9.99 12.15
CA ASN A 38 -12.35 -10.85 11.24
C ASN A 38 -13.67 -11.33 11.84
N LEU A 39 -13.70 -11.67 13.13
CA LEU A 39 -14.92 -12.07 13.83
C LEU A 39 -15.95 -10.94 13.88
N VAL A 40 -15.49 -9.71 14.08
CA VAL A 40 -16.33 -8.50 14.10
C VAL A 40 -16.62 -7.96 12.69
N GLY A 41 -15.84 -8.36 11.68
CA GLY A 41 -15.95 -7.84 10.31
C GLY A 41 -15.37 -6.43 10.12
N CYS A 42 -14.51 -5.97 11.03
CA CYS A 42 -13.87 -4.65 10.97
C CYS A 42 -12.45 -4.67 10.37
N LYS A 43 -12.00 -5.82 9.85
CA LYS A 43 -10.70 -5.93 9.19
C LYS A 43 -10.66 -5.07 7.91
N PRO A 44 -9.74 -4.10 7.80
CA PRO A 44 -9.68 -3.23 6.63
C PRO A 44 -9.28 -4.02 5.38
N GLN A 45 -10.11 -3.96 4.35
CA GLN A 45 -9.80 -4.58 3.07
C GLN A 45 -8.87 -3.67 2.26
N ILE A 46 -7.57 -3.95 2.34
CA ILE A 46 -6.48 -3.15 1.73
C ILE A 46 -6.71 -2.96 0.22
N TRP A 47 -7.23 -3.98 -0.46
CA TRP A 47 -7.53 -3.95 -1.90
C TRP A 47 -8.54 -2.87 -2.29
N LYS A 48 -9.56 -2.61 -1.47
CA LYS A 48 -10.54 -1.54 -1.72
C LYS A 48 -9.86 -0.17 -1.72
N TYR A 49 -8.96 0.03 -0.76
CA TYR A 49 -8.20 1.28 -0.65
C TYR A 49 -7.15 1.41 -1.74
N LEU A 50 -6.60 0.31 -2.25
CA LEU A 50 -5.59 0.36 -3.31
C LEU A 50 -6.15 0.97 -4.60
N LEU A 51 -7.43 0.72 -4.90
CA LEU A 51 -8.12 1.26 -6.08
C LEU A 51 -8.53 2.72 -5.91
N SER A 52 -9.02 3.11 -4.73
CA SER A 52 -9.46 4.49 -4.47
C SER A 52 -8.29 5.43 -4.14
N ASP A 53 -7.44 5.02 -3.19
CA ASP A 53 -6.36 5.81 -2.60
C ASP A 53 -5.09 4.96 -2.41
N PRO A 54 -4.29 4.73 -3.47
CA PRO A 54 -3.11 3.87 -3.42
C PRO A 54 -2.08 4.32 -2.39
N ARG A 55 -1.96 5.63 -2.17
CA ARG A 55 -1.10 6.21 -1.12
C ARG A 55 -1.50 5.80 0.29
N PHE A 56 -2.80 5.81 0.55
CA PHE A 56 -3.34 5.42 1.84
C PHE A 56 -3.19 3.91 2.05
N ALA A 57 -3.46 3.12 1.01
CA ALA A 57 -3.27 1.67 1.05
C ALA A 57 -1.82 1.29 1.33
N LEU A 58 -0.84 1.94 0.67
CA LEU A 58 0.58 1.72 0.94
C LEU A 58 0.97 2.15 2.36
N ARG A 59 0.38 3.23 2.88
CA ARG A 59 0.58 3.64 4.28
C ARG A 59 0.01 2.62 5.26
N LEU A 60 -1.12 2.00 4.95
CA LEU A 60 -1.71 0.94 5.79
C LEU A 60 -0.86 -0.34 5.76
N PHE A 61 -0.27 -0.67 4.60
CA PHE A 61 0.52 -1.89 4.40
C PHE A 61 1.96 -1.79 4.93
N VAL A 62 2.66 -0.69 4.64
CA VAL A 62 4.07 -0.47 5.01
C VAL A 62 4.20 0.31 6.32
N GLY A 63 3.15 1.04 6.71
CA GLY A 63 3.16 1.84 7.93
C GLY A 63 2.95 1.01 9.19
N ALA A 64 3.07 1.69 10.34
CA ALA A 64 2.80 1.06 11.63
C ALA A 64 1.33 0.65 11.76
N ASN A 65 1.08 -0.56 12.24
CA ASN A 65 -0.26 -1.02 12.56
C ASN A 65 -0.79 -0.26 13.78
N ALA A 66 -1.59 0.78 13.54
CA ALA A 66 -2.25 1.57 14.57
C ALA A 66 -3.70 1.09 14.76
N PRO A 67 -4.23 1.12 16.00
CA PRO A 67 -5.58 0.62 16.30
C PRO A 67 -6.70 1.37 15.54
N TYR A 68 -6.42 2.58 15.04
CA TYR A 68 -7.33 3.33 14.17
C TYR A 68 -7.66 2.59 12.86
N ALA A 69 -6.79 1.68 12.40
CA ALA A 69 -7.01 0.88 11.19
C ALA A 69 -8.26 -0.02 11.28
N TYR A 70 -8.54 -0.57 12.46
CA TYR A 70 -9.72 -1.43 12.69
C TYR A 70 -11.02 -0.64 12.85
N ARG A 71 -10.97 0.70 12.90
CA ARG A 71 -12.16 1.57 12.92
C ARG A 71 -12.44 2.21 11.55
N LEU A 72 -11.74 1.77 10.50
CA LEU A 72 -11.96 2.24 9.13
C LEU A 72 -13.23 1.66 8.50
N GLN A 73 -13.59 0.42 8.86
CA GLN A 73 -14.73 -0.33 8.32
C GLN A 73 -15.38 -1.15 9.45
N GLY A 74 -16.62 -1.57 9.25
CA GLY A 74 -17.39 -2.36 10.22
C GLY A 74 -18.31 -1.53 11.11
N GLU A 75 -19.01 -2.20 12.02
CA GLU A 75 -19.89 -1.57 13.00
C GLU A 75 -19.06 -0.75 14.00
N GLY A 76 -19.40 0.53 14.17
CA GLY A 76 -18.59 1.46 14.98
C GLY A 76 -17.43 2.13 14.22
N SER A 77 -17.50 2.21 12.88
CA SER A 77 -16.54 2.96 12.08
C SER A 77 -16.45 4.42 12.52
N TRP A 78 -15.24 4.95 12.63
CA TRP A 78 -15.02 6.36 12.97
C TRP A 78 -14.64 7.15 11.72
N PRO A 79 -15.42 8.19 11.32
CA PRO A 79 -15.12 8.97 10.10
C PRO A 79 -13.73 9.64 10.16
N GLY A 80 -13.26 10.00 11.34
CA GLY A 80 -11.94 10.60 11.54
C GLY A 80 -10.77 9.60 11.49
N ALA A 81 -11.03 8.29 11.35
CA ALA A 81 -9.97 7.27 11.40
C ALA A 81 -8.92 7.45 10.28
N LYS A 82 -9.36 7.79 9.06
CA LYS A 82 -8.47 8.02 7.92
C LYS A 82 -7.54 9.22 8.15
N GLU A 83 -8.10 10.33 8.63
CA GLU A 83 -7.32 11.54 8.94
C GLU A 83 -6.39 11.33 10.15
N ALA A 84 -6.87 10.62 11.17
CA ALA A 84 -6.06 10.25 12.31
C ALA A 84 -4.86 9.42 11.88
N LEU A 85 -5.05 8.42 11.00
CA LEU A 85 -3.97 7.60 10.48
C LEU A 85 -2.97 8.40 9.65
N ASN A 86 -3.45 9.37 8.88
CA ASN A 86 -2.60 10.25 8.08
C ASN A 86 -1.77 11.24 8.93
N SER A 87 -2.33 11.73 10.02
CA SER A 87 -1.68 12.67 10.95
C SER A 87 -0.79 11.99 12.00
N LEU A 88 -0.89 10.66 12.17
CA LEU A 88 -0.06 9.87 13.09
C LEU A 88 1.43 10.22 13.08
N PRO A 89 2.14 10.21 11.93
CA PRO A 89 3.57 10.50 11.91
C PRO A 89 3.89 11.92 12.39
N GLU A 90 2.99 12.89 12.16
CA GLU A 90 3.16 14.25 12.65
C GLU A 90 2.94 14.33 14.16
N ARG A 91 1.91 13.63 14.68
CA ARG A 91 1.62 13.56 16.12
C ARG A 91 2.73 12.92 16.93
N VAL A 92 3.40 11.90 16.39
CA VAL A 92 4.56 11.27 17.04
C VAL A 92 5.76 12.22 17.06
N LYS A 93 5.98 13.00 15.98
CA LYS A 93 7.10 13.96 15.88
C LYS A 93 6.88 15.24 16.69
N LYS A 94 5.63 15.67 16.89
CA LYS A 94 5.28 16.92 17.58
C LYS A 94 5.84 17.03 19.01
N PRO A 95 5.66 16.05 19.92
CA PRO A 95 6.19 16.13 21.28
C PRO A 95 7.72 16.01 21.33
N LEU A 96 8.32 15.33 20.35
CA LEU A 96 9.78 15.21 20.24
C LEU A 96 10.45 16.54 19.83
N LYS A 97 9.67 17.51 19.36
CA LYS A 97 10.17 18.82 18.92
C LYS A 97 10.19 19.79 20.11
N ASN A 98 11.32 19.82 20.82
CA ASN A 98 11.56 20.74 21.93
C ASN A 98 11.98 22.16 21.50
N ARG A 99 12.45 22.35 20.27
CA ARG A 99 12.86 23.67 19.73
C ARG A 99 12.05 24.05 18.50
N ALA A 100 11.69 25.32 18.40
CA ALA A 100 10.99 25.89 17.25
C ALA A 100 11.90 26.05 16.01
N CYS A 101 12.56 24.99 15.56
CA CYS A 101 13.30 25.00 14.31
C CYS A 101 12.38 24.65 13.13
N ARG A 102 12.58 25.31 11.98
CA ARG A 102 11.92 24.94 10.73
C ARG A 102 12.44 23.56 10.29
N MET A 103 11.60 22.53 10.33
CA MET A 103 11.97 21.22 9.77
C MET A 103 12.11 21.32 8.26
N ARG A 104 13.19 20.75 7.71
CA ARG A 104 13.35 20.56 6.27
C ARG A 104 12.20 19.70 5.73
N ARG A 105 11.68 20.04 4.54
CA ARG A 105 10.52 19.37 3.91
C ARG A 105 10.72 17.84 3.80
N TYR A 106 11.93 17.39 3.45
CA TYR A 106 12.25 15.96 3.34
C TYR A 106 12.13 15.20 4.68
N LYS A 107 12.48 15.84 5.81
CA LYS A 107 12.43 15.21 7.14
C LYS A 107 11.01 15.19 7.72
N ARG A 108 10.17 16.11 7.24
CA ARG A 108 8.73 16.13 7.53
C ARG A 108 8.04 14.97 6.80
N ARG A 109 8.26 14.83 5.49
CA ARG A 109 7.78 13.69 4.69
C ARG A 109 8.32 12.39 5.25
N GLY A 110 7.45 11.39 5.35
CA GLY A 110 7.83 10.07 5.86
C GLY A 110 8.57 9.29 4.79
N ASN A 111 9.19 8.17 5.16
CA ASN A 111 9.84 7.28 4.19
C ASN A 111 8.83 6.67 3.20
N ILE A 112 7.56 6.56 3.61
CA ILE A 112 6.46 6.01 2.81
C ILE A 112 6.23 6.84 1.54
N ASP A 113 6.37 8.16 1.60
CA ASP A 113 6.15 9.04 0.45
C ASP A 113 7.21 8.79 -0.63
N HIS A 114 8.45 8.50 -0.22
CA HIS A 114 9.55 8.12 -1.11
C HIS A 114 9.36 6.73 -1.71
N ILE A 115 8.95 5.76 -0.90
CA ILE A 115 8.67 4.38 -1.37
C ILE A 115 7.55 4.39 -2.40
N CYS A 116 6.47 5.14 -2.13
CA CYS A 116 5.34 5.31 -3.02
C CYS A 116 5.78 5.89 -4.37
N TRP A 117 6.54 6.99 -4.34
CA TRP A 117 7.11 7.62 -5.54
C TRP A 117 8.01 6.66 -6.33
N TYR A 118 8.92 5.96 -5.66
CA TYR A 118 9.86 5.02 -6.28
C TYR A 118 9.15 3.83 -6.94
N LEU A 119 8.17 3.25 -6.25
CA LEU A 119 7.38 2.14 -6.76
C LEU A 119 6.60 2.54 -8.01
N SER A 120 6.01 3.74 -8.01
CA SER A 120 5.31 4.27 -9.18
C SER A 120 6.25 4.57 -10.34
N LEU A 121 7.42 5.17 -10.10
CA LEU A 121 8.42 5.43 -11.14
C LEU A 121 8.91 4.13 -11.79
N LYS A 122 9.15 3.09 -10.98
CA LYS A 122 9.48 1.75 -11.48
C LYS A 122 8.35 1.12 -12.28
N GLY A 123 7.10 1.26 -11.83
CA GLY A 123 5.94 0.74 -12.56
C GLY A 123 5.82 1.34 -13.96
N VAL A 124 6.00 2.66 -14.09
CA VAL A 124 6.01 3.36 -15.39
C VAL A 124 7.19 2.92 -16.25
N ALA A 125 8.38 2.80 -15.69
CA ALA A 125 9.56 2.36 -16.43
C ALA A 125 9.44 0.90 -16.92
N ILE A 126 8.85 0.02 -16.10
CA ILE A 126 8.61 -1.38 -16.47
C ILE A 126 7.57 -1.47 -17.58
N SER A 127 6.47 -0.72 -17.48
CA SER A 127 5.42 -0.75 -18.52
C SER A 127 5.92 -0.21 -19.86
N THR A 128 6.70 0.88 -19.86
CA THR A 128 7.29 1.42 -21.10
C THR A 128 8.27 0.44 -21.74
N VAL A 129 9.12 -0.24 -20.95
CA VAL A 129 10.06 -1.26 -21.47
C VAL A 129 9.32 -2.46 -22.07
N ILE A 130 8.28 -2.97 -21.41
CA ILE A 130 7.47 -4.09 -21.93
C ILE A 130 6.83 -3.70 -23.26
N LEU A 131 6.29 -2.48 -23.37
CA LEU A 131 5.60 -2.02 -24.57
C LEU A 131 6.57 -1.75 -25.73
N VAL A 132 7.77 -1.24 -25.45
CA VAL A 132 8.86 -1.12 -26.45
C VAL A 132 9.32 -2.51 -26.94
N PHE A 133 9.40 -3.49 -26.05
CA PHE A 133 9.78 -4.86 -26.43
C PHE A 133 8.72 -5.53 -27.32
N VAL A 134 7.44 -5.40 -26.97
CA VAL A 134 6.30 -5.93 -27.74
C VAL A 134 6.20 -5.27 -29.12
N THR A 135 6.37 -3.95 -29.19
CA THR A 135 6.31 -3.19 -30.46
C THR A 135 7.48 -3.49 -31.38
N THR A 136 8.70 -3.62 -30.83
CA THR A 136 9.89 -4.00 -31.59
C THR A 136 9.79 -5.45 -32.08
N GLY A 137 9.40 -6.39 -31.22
CA GLY A 137 9.22 -7.80 -31.61
C GLY A 137 8.15 -7.97 -32.69
N ALA A 138 7.08 -7.19 -32.62
CA ALA A 138 6.04 -7.22 -33.64
C ALA A 138 6.48 -6.56 -34.96
N LEU A 139 7.44 -5.62 -34.96
CA LEU A 139 8.04 -5.08 -36.19
C LEU A 139 8.90 -6.10 -36.94
N PHE A 140 9.60 -7.00 -36.24
CA PHE A 140 10.48 -8.00 -36.85
C PHE A 140 9.73 -9.22 -37.43
N SER A 141 8.47 -9.46 -37.02
CA SER A 141 7.71 -10.66 -37.42
C SER A 141 6.59 -10.40 -38.44
N ALA A 142 6.36 -9.14 -38.85
CA ALA A 142 5.22 -8.81 -39.71
C ALA A 142 5.56 -8.92 -41.21
N PRO A 143 4.84 -9.73 -42.01
CA PRO A 143 4.88 -9.63 -43.46
C PRO A 143 4.32 -8.26 -43.91
N GLY A 144 5.00 -7.63 -44.87
CA GLY A 144 4.78 -6.23 -45.26
C GLY A 144 3.32 -5.90 -45.59
N GLY A 145 2.73 -4.97 -44.82
CA GLY A 145 1.38 -4.44 -45.08
C GLY A 145 0.56 -4.02 -43.85
N MET A 146 0.98 -4.40 -42.63
CA MET A 146 0.18 -4.23 -41.40
C MET A 146 0.36 -2.86 -40.70
N PHE A 147 0.66 -1.78 -41.41
CA PHE A 147 0.94 -0.45 -40.81
C PHE A 147 -0.23 0.11 -39.99
N ILE A 148 -1.48 -0.17 -40.42
CA ILE A 148 -2.69 0.32 -39.75
C ILE A 148 -2.84 -0.33 -38.37
N ALA A 149 -2.55 -1.63 -38.24
CA ALA A 149 -2.61 -2.32 -36.95
C ALA A 149 -1.57 -1.78 -35.97
N TYR A 150 -0.34 -1.52 -36.43
CA TYR A 150 0.71 -0.91 -35.60
C TYR A 150 0.39 0.52 -35.17
N SER A 151 -0.21 1.31 -36.06
CA SER A 151 -0.67 2.67 -35.73
C SER A 151 -1.73 2.64 -34.63
N ILE A 152 -2.69 1.70 -34.71
CA ILE A 152 -3.72 1.51 -33.69
C ILE A 152 -3.09 1.10 -32.35
N TYR A 153 -2.17 0.12 -32.33
CA TYR A 153 -1.48 -0.28 -31.10
C TYR A 153 -0.67 0.86 -30.48
N MET A 154 0.02 1.67 -31.30
CA MET A 154 0.74 2.86 -30.83
C MET A 154 -0.19 3.94 -30.27
N PHE A 155 -1.35 4.16 -30.88
CA PHE A 155 -2.30 5.16 -30.41
C PHE A 155 -2.99 4.74 -29.11
N VAL A 156 -3.38 3.46 -29.00
CA VAL A 156 -3.91 2.88 -27.75
C VAL A 156 -2.86 2.91 -26.65
N PHE A 157 -1.59 2.65 -26.99
CA PHE A 157 -0.45 2.76 -26.07
C PHE A 157 -0.27 4.20 -25.56
N LEU A 158 -0.23 5.19 -26.45
CA LEU A 158 -0.06 6.60 -26.09
C LEU A 158 -1.24 7.10 -25.23
N ALA A 159 -2.46 6.68 -25.56
CA ALA A 159 -3.65 7.01 -24.76
C ALA A 159 -3.60 6.36 -23.37
N PHE A 160 -3.20 5.10 -23.27
CA PHE A 160 -3.03 4.41 -21.98
C PHE A 160 -1.91 5.04 -21.15
N LEU A 161 -0.75 5.32 -21.76
CA LEU A 161 0.37 5.99 -21.12
C LEU A 161 -0.01 7.39 -20.65
N ALA A 162 -0.72 8.18 -21.47
CA ALA A 162 -1.19 9.51 -21.10
C ALA A 162 -2.20 9.46 -19.94
N THR A 163 -3.13 8.50 -19.95
CA THR A 163 -4.11 8.32 -18.87
C THR A 163 -3.42 7.90 -17.57
N LEU A 164 -2.41 7.03 -17.66
CA LEU A 164 -1.62 6.59 -16.51
C LEU A 164 -0.71 7.71 -15.98
N LEU A 165 -0.15 8.55 -16.85
CA LEU A 165 0.63 9.74 -16.47
C LEU A 165 -0.25 10.82 -15.84
N LEU A 166 -1.46 11.05 -16.36
CA LEU A 166 -2.42 11.99 -15.76
C LEU A 166 -2.93 11.48 -14.40
N TRP A 167 -3.17 10.18 -14.28
CA TRP A 167 -3.49 9.56 -13.00
C TRP A 167 -2.31 9.66 -12.02
N TYR A 168 -1.08 9.49 -12.51
CA TYR A 168 0.14 9.67 -11.74
C TYR A 168 0.34 11.13 -11.32
N ASP A 169 0.00 12.11 -12.15
CA ASP A 169 0.10 13.54 -11.81
C ASP A 169 -0.93 13.94 -10.74
N LYS A 170 -2.18 13.50 -10.91
CA LYS A 170 -3.24 13.59 -9.88
C LYS A 170 -2.81 12.92 -8.57
N GLN A 171 -2.09 11.81 -8.70
CA GLN A 171 -1.22 11.19 -7.72
C GLN A 171 -0.33 12.21 -7.02
N TYR A 172 0.74 12.53 -7.71
CA TYR A 172 1.91 13.22 -7.25
C TYR A 172 1.97 14.57 -7.95
N ASN A 173 1.31 15.58 -7.36
CA ASN A 173 1.57 16.98 -7.71
C ASN A 173 3.08 17.24 -7.65
N PHE A 174 3.77 17.11 -8.79
CA PHE A 174 5.23 17.22 -8.93
C PHE A 174 5.70 18.62 -8.56
N VAL A 175 4.83 19.62 -8.73
CA VAL A 175 5.01 21.02 -8.30
C VAL A 175 5.23 21.13 -6.79
N THR A 176 4.73 20.19 -5.99
CA THR A 176 4.97 20.19 -4.53
C THR A 176 6.29 19.52 -4.12
N LEU A 177 7.02 18.97 -5.07
CA LEU A 177 8.28 18.24 -4.88
C LEU A 177 9.53 19.09 -5.21
N PHE A 178 9.36 20.23 -5.88
CA PHE A 178 10.37 21.30 -6.00
C PHE A 178 10.13 22.41 -4.96
#